data_AF-A0A969CCY8-F1
#
_entry.id   AF-A0A969CCY8-F1
#
_cell.length_a   1.000
_cell.length_b   1.000
_cell.length_c   1.000
_cell.angle_alpha   90.00
_cell.angle_beta   90.00
_cell.angle_gamma   90.00
#
_symmetry.space_group_name_H-M   'P 1'
#
loop_
_entity.id
_entity.type
_entity.pdbx_description
1 polymer ?
#
loop_
_entity_poly.entity_id
_entity_poly.type
_entity_poly.pdbx_seq_one_letter_code
_entity_poly.pdbx_strand_id
1 'polypeptide(L)'
;MMVGNTGFLGIPVILSLLGSDLFEWALFYDLLGTGMGLNVLGIALASHYGNSTQSRGKFAAVLAILKNPSLWAFGIGFVSRSLPLPAQIEKIIQTGAWTVITLSLITIGMQLSKLTSLRNLKQGLTCLAIKMFLTPLVVGTGLMFFGVTGPARLLLVLQMAMPPAFGTTLLAETFNLDRELAVTTVAIGCVTLLLTIPIWMWLFGF
;
A
#
# COMPACT_ATOMS: atom_id res chain seq x y z
N MET A 1 -10.14 7.39 -2.19
CA MET A 1 -8.83 6.73 -2.37
C MET A 1 -8.22 6.30 -1.04
N MET A 2 -8.93 5.48 -0.25
CA MET A 2 -8.58 5.28 1.16
C MET A 2 -7.33 4.43 1.41
N VAL A 3 -6.90 3.61 0.43
CA VAL A 3 -5.89 2.58 0.66
C VAL A 3 -4.55 2.91 -0.01
N GLY A 4 -3.46 2.91 0.77
CA GLY A 4 -2.10 3.30 0.32
C GLY A 4 -1.38 2.18 -0.44
N ASN A 5 -0.42 2.53 -1.28
CA ASN A 5 0.38 1.58 -2.03
C ASN A 5 1.52 1.03 -1.16
N THR A 6 1.19 0.30 -0.11
CA THR A 6 2.18 -0.19 0.84
C THR A 6 2.95 -1.41 0.32
N GLY A 7 2.33 -2.22 -0.53
CA GLY A 7 2.96 -3.40 -1.10
C GLY A 7 3.95 -3.08 -2.22
N PHE A 8 3.50 -2.37 -3.27
CA PHE A 8 4.37 -2.11 -4.43
C PHE A 8 5.33 -0.95 -4.19
N LEU A 9 4.95 0.07 -3.40
CA LEU A 9 5.79 1.24 -3.10
C LEU A 9 6.37 1.21 -1.69
N GLY A 10 5.54 0.92 -0.69
CA GLY A 10 5.96 0.96 0.70
C GLY A 10 7.08 -0.03 1.03
N ILE A 11 6.94 -1.30 0.63
CA ILE A 11 7.94 -2.34 0.90
C ILE A 11 9.33 -1.98 0.33
N PRO A 12 9.48 -1.61 -0.96
CA PRO A 12 10.79 -1.18 -1.47
C PRO A 12 11.37 0.04 -0.74
N VAL A 13 10.52 1.01 -0.36
CA VAL A 13 10.96 2.20 0.38
C VAL A 13 11.41 1.86 1.80
N ILE A 14 10.69 0.97 2.50
CA ILE A 14 11.09 0.53 3.83
C ILE A 14 12.39 -0.28 3.77
N LEU A 15 12.54 -1.17 2.79
CA LEU A 15 13.77 -1.95 2.60
C LEU A 15 14.98 -1.04 2.33
N SER A 16 14.81 0.03 1.56
CA SER A 16 15.91 0.94 1.24
C SER A 16 16.28 1.87 2.40
N LEU A 17 15.31 2.30 3.21
CA LEU A 17 15.53 3.26 4.29
C LEU A 17 15.81 2.63 5.65
N LEU A 18 15.11 1.54 5.98
CA LEU A 18 15.12 0.90 7.31
C LEU A 18 15.73 -0.51 7.29
N GLY A 19 16.11 -1.02 6.11
CA GLY A 19 16.70 -2.34 5.96
C GLY A 19 15.68 -3.49 6.12
N SER A 20 16.22 -4.70 6.24
CA SER A 20 15.43 -5.95 6.32
C SER A 20 14.78 -6.20 7.68
N ASP A 21 15.26 -5.57 8.75
CA ASP A 21 14.84 -5.89 10.12
C ASP A 21 13.36 -5.57 10.38
N LEU A 22 12.84 -4.57 9.66
CA LEU A 22 11.44 -4.16 9.76
C LEU A 22 10.60 -4.59 8.56
N PHE A 23 11.17 -5.37 7.64
CA PHE A 23 10.48 -5.87 6.46
C PHE A 23 9.25 -6.72 6.82
N GLU A 24 9.38 -7.57 7.85
CA GLU A 24 8.26 -8.39 8.35
C GLU A 24 7.08 -7.50 8.79
N TRP A 25 7.35 -6.41 9.51
CA TRP A 25 6.34 -5.45 9.95
C TRP A 25 5.69 -4.70 8.79
N ALA A 26 6.46 -4.36 7.76
CA ALA A 26 5.93 -3.74 6.55
C ALA A 26 4.97 -4.68 5.80
N LEU A 27 5.30 -5.98 5.71
CA LEU A 27 4.44 -7.00 5.12
C LEU A 27 3.16 -7.20 5.92
N PHE A 28 3.24 -7.27 7.25
CA PHE A 28 2.07 -7.35 8.12
C PHE A 28 1.12 -6.17 7.91
N TYR A 29 1.68 -4.95 7.86
CA TYR A 29 0.91 -3.74 7.60
C TYR A 29 0.22 -3.79 6.22
N ASP A 30 0.94 -4.22 5.19
CA ASP A 30 0.39 -4.32 3.84
C ASP A 30 -0.75 -5.35 3.75
N LEU A 31 -0.56 -6.55 4.31
CA LEU A 31 -1.55 -7.62 4.23
C LEU A 31 -2.81 -7.31 5.05
N LEU A 32 -2.62 -6.93 6.31
CA LEU A 32 -3.72 -6.74 7.26
C LEU A 32 -4.34 -5.35 7.18
N GLY A 33 -3.54 -4.31 6.94
CA GLY A 33 -4.03 -2.94 6.82
C GLY A 33 -4.55 -2.65 5.42
N THR A 34 -3.62 -2.61 4.47
CA THR A 34 -3.90 -2.20 3.09
C THR A 34 -4.74 -3.23 2.34
N GLY A 35 -4.35 -4.51 2.39
CA GLY A 35 -5.02 -5.60 1.71
C GLY A 35 -6.46 -5.78 2.20
N MET A 36 -6.67 -5.87 3.52
CA MET A 36 -8.03 -5.94 4.06
C MET A 36 -8.80 -4.63 3.85
N GLY A 37 -8.17 -3.47 4.03
CA GLY A 37 -8.80 -2.18 3.77
C GLY A 37 -9.32 -2.05 2.33
N LEU A 38 -8.57 -2.53 1.35
CA LEU A 38 -8.98 -2.52 -0.06
C LEU A 38 -10.15 -3.47 -0.30
N ASN A 39 -10.06 -4.70 0.23
CA ASN A 39 -11.06 -5.73 0.00
C ASN A 39 -12.37 -5.50 0.76
N VAL A 40 -12.30 -4.96 1.98
CA VAL A 40 -13.49 -4.68 2.79
C VAL A 40 -14.04 -3.30 2.47
N LEU A 41 -13.28 -2.25 2.78
CA LEU A 41 -13.76 -0.87 2.68
C LEU A 41 -13.75 -0.38 1.23
N GLY A 42 -12.71 -0.71 0.47
CA GLY A 42 -12.60 -0.32 -0.94
C GLY A 42 -13.74 -0.90 -1.79
N ILE A 43 -14.02 -2.20 -1.66
CA ILE A 43 -15.14 -2.85 -2.37
C ILE A 43 -16.49 -2.34 -1.86
N ALA A 44 -16.68 -2.19 -0.54
CA ALA A 44 -17.94 -1.71 0.01
C ALA A 44 -18.28 -0.29 -0.48
N LEU A 45 -17.31 0.63 -0.44
CA LEU A 45 -17.50 2.00 -0.91
C LEU A 45 -17.65 2.05 -2.44
N ALA A 46 -16.86 1.30 -3.19
CA ALA A 46 -17.00 1.25 -4.64
C ALA A 46 -18.35 0.66 -5.07
N SER A 47 -18.88 -0.32 -4.35
CA SER A 47 -20.23 -0.85 -4.60
C SER A 47 -21.35 0.12 -4.20
N HIS A 48 -21.12 1.03 -3.24
CA HIS A 48 -22.11 2.01 -2.82
C HIS A 48 -22.15 3.23 -3.75
N TYR A 49 -20.99 3.68 -4.24
CA TYR A 49 -20.86 4.88 -5.09
C TYR A 49 -20.72 4.57 -6.59
N GLY A 50 -20.43 3.32 -6.96
CA GLY A 50 -20.32 2.89 -8.35
C GLY A 50 -21.66 2.48 -8.95
N ASN A 51 -21.79 2.65 -10.27
CA ASN A 51 -23.02 2.36 -11.01
C ASN A 51 -23.18 0.87 -11.39
N SER A 52 -22.36 -0.04 -10.84
CA SER A 52 -22.46 -1.46 -11.14
C SER A 52 -23.40 -2.17 -10.16
N THR A 53 -24.35 -2.94 -10.69
CA THR A 53 -25.31 -3.79 -9.95
C THR A 53 -24.65 -4.98 -9.24
N GLN A 54 -23.32 -5.02 -9.16
CA GLN A 54 -22.58 -6.10 -8.50
C GLN A 54 -22.46 -5.80 -7.01
N SER A 55 -23.61 -5.78 -6.31
CA SER A 55 -23.67 -5.85 -4.86
C SER A 55 -23.18 -7.23 -4.42
N ARG A 56 -21.86 -7.39 -4.42
CA ARG A 56 -21.18 -8.52 -3.78
C ARG A 56 -21.32 -8.25 -2.28
N GLY A 57 -22.38 -8.79 -1.68
CA GLY A 57 -22.68 -8.62 -0.26
C GLY A 57 -21.50 -8.98 0.65
N LYS A 58 -21.59 -8.66 1.95
CA LYS A 58 -20.53 -8.86 2.96
C LYS A 58 -19.82 -10.23 2.86
N PHE A 59 -20.57 -11.27 2.49
CA PHE A 59 -20.06 -12.64 2.30
C PHE A 59 -19.07 -12.78 1.13
N ALA A 60 -19.29 -12.07 0.02
CA ALA A 60 -18.41 -12.09 -1.14
C ALA A 60 -17.10 -11.32 -0.89
N ALA A 61 -17.11 -10.29 -0.05
CA ALA A 61 -15.90 -9.60 0.40
C ALA A 61 -15.04 -10.51 1.29
N VAL A 62 -15.65 -11.21 2.25
CA VAL A 62 -14.96 -12.22 3.07
C VAL A 62 -14.38 -13.34 2.22
N LEU A 63 -15.15 -13.83 1.24
CA LEU A 63 -14.67 -14.86 0.32
C LEU A 63 -13.53 -14.37 -0.58
N ALA A 64 -13.51 -13.08 -0.96
CA ALA A 64 -12.40 -12.48 -1.71
C ALA A 64 -11.12 -12.40 -0.88
N ILE A 65 -11.23 -12.09 0.42
CA ILE A 65 -10.09 -12.09 1.36
C ILE A 65 -9.56 -13.51 1.55
N LEU A 66 -10.46 -14.48 1.78
CA LEU A 66 -10.08 -15.89 1.93
C LEU A 66 -9.52 -16.50 0.64
N LYS A 67 -9.88 -15.99 -0.54
CA LYS A 67 -9.29 -16.40 -1.81
C LYS A 67 -8.00 -15.65 -2.15
N ASN A 68 -7.58 -14.69 -1.34
CA ASN A 68 -6.39 -13.90 -1.62
C ASN A 68 -5.13 -14.77 -1.43
N PRO A 69 -4.36 -15.07 -2.50
CA PRO A 69 -3.20 -15.96 -2.41
C PRO A 69 -2.11 -15.40 -1.49
N SER A 70 -2.01 -14.08 -1.35
CA SER A 70 -1.04 -13.43 -0.47
C SER A 70 -1.27 -13.79 1.00
N LEU A 71 -2.53 -13.96 1.41
CA LEU A 71 -2.88 -14.34 2.77
C LEU A 71 -2.45 -15.78 3.08
N TRP A 72 -2.66 -16.70 2.13
CA TRP A 72 -2.22 -18.10 2.25
C TRP A 72 -0.70 -18.21 2.23
N ALA A 73 -0.02 -17.50 1.33
CA ALA A 73 1.43 -17.47 1.27
C ALA A 73 2.02 -16.97 2.59
N PHE A 74 1.43 -15.91 3.17
CA PHE A 74 1.82 -15.40 4.47
C PHE A 74 1.60 -16.41 5.60
N GLY A 75 0.41 -17.03 5.66
CA GLY A 75 0.10 -18.04 6.67
C GLY A 75 1.02 -19.26 6.59
N ILE A 76 1.28 -19.76 5.39
CA ILE A 76 2.21 -20.87 5.16
C ILE A 76 3.62 -20.46 5.59
N GLY A 77 4.10 -19.28 5.16
CA GLY A 77 5.43 -18.77 5.51
C GLY A 77 5.61 -18.57 7.02
N PHE A 78 4.56 -18.13 7.72
CA PHE A 78 4.58 -17.96 9.17
C PHE A 78 4.68 -19.30 9.91
N VAL A 79 3.90 -20.29 9.48
CA VAL A 79 3.92 -21.65 10.07
C VAL A 79 5.20 -22.39 9.72
N SER A 80 5.74 -22.20 8.52
CA SER A 80 6.97 -22.85 8.06
C SER A 80 8.25 -22.19 8.59
N ARG A 81 8.17 -21.07 9.33
CA ARG A 81 9.33 -20.34 9.86
C ARG A 81 10.26 -21.21 10.72
N SER A 82 9.69 -22.15 11.48
CA SER A 82 10.45 -23.07 12.35
C SER A 82 10.94 -24.33 11.65
N LEU A 83 10.53 -24.56 10.39
CA LEU A 83 10.95 -25.72 9.61
C LEU A 83 12.20 -25.36 8.79
N PRO A 84 13.33 -26.06 8.97
CA PRO A 84 14.51 -25.82 8.17
C PRO A 84 14.23 -26.20 6.71
N LEU A 85 14.16 -25.19 5.85
CA LEU A 85 14.00 -25.38 4.41
C LEU A 85 15.36 -25.76 3.79
N PRO A 86 15.39 -26.63 2.76
CA PRO A 86 16.61 -26.85 1.97
C PRO A 86 17.13 -25.53 1.40
N ALA A 87 18.44 -25.30 1.50
CA ALA A 87 19.09 -24.05 1.09
C ALA A 87 18.75 -23.62 -0.35
N GLN A 88 18.55 -24.58 -1.26
CA GLN A 88 18.14 -24.33 -2.64
C GLN A 88 16.75 -23.71 -2.73
N ILE A 89 15.79 -24.20 -1.93
CA ILE A 89 14.41 -23.70 -1.92
C ILE A 89 14.39 -22.28 -1.34
N GLU A 90 15.09 -22.07 -0.23
CA GLU A 90 15.20 -20.74 0.39
C GLU A 90 15.79 -19.72 -0.59
N LYS A 91 16.87 -20.08 -1.29
CA LYS A 91 17.49 -19.22 -2.30
C LYS A 91 16.54 -18.89 -3.45
N ILE A 92 15.74 -19.86 -3.92
CA ILE A 92 14.74 -19.62 -4.98
C ILE A 92 13.68 -18.63 -4.49
N ILE A 93 13.16 -18.82 -3.27
CA ILE A 93 12.15 -17.93 -2.67
C ILE A 93 12.69 -16.51 -2.51
N GLN A 94 13.91 -16.36 -1.96
CA GLN A 94 14.56 -15.07 -1.79
C GLN A 94 14.80 -14.36 -3.14
N THR A 95 15.28 -15.09 -4.14
CA THR A 95 15.49 -14.54 -5.50
C THR A 95 14.17 -14.08 -6.12
N GLY A 96 13.11 -14.85 -5.93
CA GLY A 96 11.76 -14.47 -6.36
C GLY A 96 11.26 -13.20 -5.67
N ALA A 97 11.46 -13.08 -4.35
CA ALA A 97 11.09 -11.88 -3.60
C ALA A 97 11.79 -10.62 -4.12
N TRP A 98 13.11 -10.67 -4.35
CA TRP A 98 13.87 -9.55 -4.92
C TRP A 98 13.45 -9.20 -6.35
N THR A 99 13.06 -10.21 -7.14
CA THR A 99 12.52 -10.01 -8.48
C THR A 99 11.19 -9.27 -8.44
N VAL A 100 10.28 -9.65 -7.53
CA VAL A 100 8.98 -8.98 -7.34
C VAL A 100 9.17 -7.53 -6.89
N ILE A 101 10.10 -7.26 -5.97
CA ILE A 101 10.46 -5.90 -5.53
C ILE A 101 10.93 -5.07 -6.75
N THR A 102 11.81 -5.63 -7.57
CA THR A 102 12.34 -4.96 -8.77
C THR A 102 11.24 -4.66 -9.79
N LEU A 103 10.37 -5.64 -10.08
CA LEU A 103 9.23 -5.45 -10.98
C LEU A 103 8.24 -4.41 -10.46
N SER A 104 8.07 -4.34 -9.13
CA SER A 104 7.24 -3.31 -8.49
C SER A 104 7.79 -1.91 -8.77
N LEU A 105 9.10 -1.70 -8.59
CA LEU A 105 9.79 -0.44 -8.91
C LEU A 105 9.66 -0.06 -10.40
N ILE A 106 9.80 -1.02 -11.31
CA ILE A 106 9.60 -0.79 -12.75
C ILE A 106 8.15 -0.36 -13.03
N THR A 107 7.18 -1.04 -12.42
CA THR A 107 5.75 -0.73 -12.57
C THR A 107 5.41 0.67 -12.04
N ILE A 108 6.10 1.13 -11.00
CA ILE A 108 6.00 2.51 -10.50
C ILE A 108 6.53 3.50 -11.54
N GLY A 109 7.70 3.23 -12.12
CA GLY A 109 8.25 4.05 -13.19
C GLY A 109 7.31 4.17 -14.39
N MET A 110 6.69 3.06 -14.79
CA MET A 110 5.65 3.03 -15.83
C MET A 110 4.38 3.79 -15.47
N GLN A 111 4.00 3.83 -14.18
CA GLN A 111 2.86 4.63 -13.74
C GLN A 111 3.16 6.13 -13.83
N LEU A 112 4.41 6.52 -13.53
CA LEU A 112 4.87 7.90 -13.70
C LEU A 112 4.83 8.32 -15.17
N SER A 113 5.19 7.44 -16.11
CA SER A 113 5.16 7.77 -17.55
C SER A 113 3.75 7.90 -18.12
N LYS A 114 2.73 7.34 -17.45
CA LYS A 114 1.30 7.46 -17.83
C LYS A 114 0.65 8.77 -17.37
N LEU A 115 1.42 9.73 -16.86
CA LEU A 115 0.94 11.10 -16.61
C LEU A 115 0.66 11.82 -17.94
N THR A 116 -0.51 11.59 -18.52
CA THR A 116 -0.92 12.19 -19.80
C THR A 116 -1.78 13.44 -19.65
N SER A 117 -2.40 13.67 -18.48
CA SER A 117 -3.35 14.77 -18.27
C SER A 117 -3.36 15.23 -16.81
N LEU A 118 -3.21 16.54 -16.60
CA LEU A 118 -3.36 17.22 -15.30
C LEU A 118 -4.75 17.81 -15.13
N ARG A 119 -5.76 17.37 -15.91
CA ARG A 119 -7.08 18.01 -15.95
C ARG A 119 -7.78 18.05 -14.59
N ASN A 120 -7.54 17.04 -13.75
CA ASN A 120 -8.11 16.94 -12.39
C ASN A 120 -7.08 17.20 -11.27
N LEU A 121 -6.00 17.95 -11.55
CA LEU A 121 -4.89 18.19 -10.61
C LEU A 121 -5.35 18.68 -9.24
N LYS A 122 -6.28 19.65 -9.20
CA LYS A 122 -6.74 20.28 -7.96
C LYS A 122 -7.45 19.27 -7.03
N GLN A 123 -8.28 18.40 -7.60
CA GLN A 123 -8.99 17.36 -6.84
C GLN A 123 -8.03 16.24 -6.41
N GLY A 124 -7.08 15.86 -7.27
CA GLY A 124 -6.03 14.89 -6.95
C GLY A 124 -5.12 15.37 -5.81
N LEU A 125 -4.65 16.62 -5.87
CA LEU A 125 -3.84 17.26 -4.83
C LEU A 125 -4.57 17.31 -3.49
N THR A 126 -5.85 17.65 -3.48
CA THR A 126 -6.64 17.70 -2.24
C THR A 126 -6.75 16.31 -1.61
N CYS A 127 -7.04 15.28 -2.43
CA CYS A 127 -7.05 13.89 -1.97
C CYS A 127 -5.68 13.44 -1.42
N LEU A 128 -4.59 13.82 -2.09
CA LEU A 128 -3.23 13.49 -1.67
C LEU A 128 -2.83 14.21 -0.39
N ALA A 129 -3.19 15.49 -0.22
CA ALA A 129 -2.88 16.23 0.99
C ALA A 129 -3.53 15.58 2.22
N ILE A 130 -4.81 15.20 2.12
CA ILE A 130 -5.49 14.52 3.23
C ILE A 130 -4.83 13.17 3.52
N LYS A 131 -4.51 12.40 2.48
CA LYS A 131 -3.98 11.05 2.65
C LYS A 131 -2.52 11.01 3.07
N MET A 132 -1.65 11.70 2.34
CA MET A 132 -0.20 11.63 2.49
C MET A 132 0.36 12.66 3.47
N PHE A 133 -0.43 13.66 3.88
CA PHE A 133 -0.05 14.60 4.94
C PHE A 133 -0.88 14.42 6.20
N LEU A 134 -2.21 14.60 6.13
CA LEU A 134 -3.04 14.63 7.33
C LEU A 134 -3.09 13.27 8.03
N THR A 135 -3.26 12.18 7.29
CA THR A 135 -3.37 10.81 7.85
C THR A 135 -2.10 10.37 8.60
N PRO A 136 -0.89 10.39 7.98
CA PRO A 136 0.34 10.03 8.69
C PRO A 136 0.68 10.99 9.83
N LEU A 137 0.31 12.27 9.76
CA LEU A 137 0.52 13.21 10.87
C LEU A 137 -0.35 12.84 12.09
N VAL A 138 -1.65 12.61 11.87
CA VAL A 138 -2.59 12.25 12.94
C VAL A 138 -2.22 10.91 13.56
N VAL A 139 -1.86 9.92 12.73
CA VAL A 139 -1.47 8.62 13.27
C VAL A 139 -0.09 8.66 13.91
N GLY A 140 0.90 9.32 13.31
CA GLY A 140 2.24 9.45 13.88
C GLY A 140 2.24 10.14 15.25
N THR A 141 1.45 11.20 15.39
CA THR A 141 1.24 11.88 16.68
C THR A 141 0.43 11.03 17.65
N GLY A 142 -0.64 10.36 17.19
CA GLY A 142 -1.42 9.42 17.98
C GLY A 142 -0.57 8.28 18.55
N LEU A 143 0.30 7.69 17.73
CA LEU A 143 1.22 6.62 18.12
C LEU A 143 2.19 7.05 19.23
N MET A 144 2.56 8.33 19.28
CA MET A 144 3.37 8.88 20.36
C MET A 144 2.64 8.82 21.71
N PHE A 145 1.33 9.08 21.74
CA PHE A 145 0.52 8.94 22.95
C PHE A 145 0.34 7.49 23.40
N PHE A 146 0.37 6.54 22.46
CA PHE A 146 0.35 5.10 22.77
C PHE A 146 1.72 4.51 23.11
N GLY A 147 2.78 5.33 23.19
CA GLY A 147 4.12 4.88 23.55
C GLY A 147 4.86 4.12 22.44
N VAL A 148 4.39 4.16 21.20
CA VAL A 148 5.10 3.54 20.07
C VAL A 148 6.22 4.49 19.62
N THR A 149 7.46 4.11 19.90
CA THR A 149 8.64 4.93 19.63
C THR A 149 9.62 4.24 18.68
N GLY A 150 10.55 5.03 18.12
CA GLY A 150 11.66 4.49 17.35
C GLY A 150 11.26 3.95 15.96
N PRO A 151 12.00 2.96 15.43
CA PRO A 151 11.89 2.55 14.02
C PRO A 151 10.52 2.01 13.62
N ALA A 152 9.80 1.37 14.54
CA ALA A 152 8.44 0.89 14.31
C ALA A 152 7.46 2.04 14.03
N ARG A 153 7.58 3.18 14.74
CA ARG A 153 6.75 4.36 14.49
C ARG A 153 7.02 4.92 13.10
N LEU A 154 8.30 5.08 12.75
CA LEU A 154 8.70 5.60 11.45
C LEU A 154 8.19 4.70 10.32
N LEU A 155 8.28 3.38 10.46
CA LEU A 155 7.72 2.43 9.50
C LEU A 155 6.22 2.63 9.30
N LEU A 156 5.44 2.71 10.38
CA LEU A 156 3.99 2.86 10.30
C LEU A 156 3.61 4.19 9.64
N VAL A 157 4.29 5.28 10.00
CA VAL A 157 4.08 6.60 9.40
C VAL A 157 4.41 6.58 7.91
N LEU A 158 5.56 6.01 7.52
CA LEU A 158 5.96 5.90 6.12
C LEU A 158 4.96 5.06 5.32
N GLN A 159 4.50 3.93 5.86
CA GLN A 159 3.47 3.11 5.22
C GLN A 159 2.15 3.87 5.04
N MET A 160 1.75 4.70 6.00
CA MET A 160 0.55 5.55 5.88
C MET A 160 0.73 6.72 4.92
N ALA A 161 1.95 7.24 4.79
CA ALA A 161 2.29 8.28 3.84
C ALA A 161 2.34 7.79 2.38
N MET A 162 2.20 6.48 2.14
CA MET A 162 2.24 5.94 0.78
C MET A 162 1.08 6.47 -0.09
N PRO A 163 1.35 6.75 -1.38
CA PRO A 163 0.33 7.25 -2.30
C PRO A 163 -0.75 6.20 -2.54
N PRO A 164 -1.87 6.51 -3.21
CA PRO A 164 -2.94 5.55 -3.44
C PRO A 164 -2.48 4.25 -4.12
N ALA A 165 -3.04 3.12 -3.67
CA ALA A 165 -2.74 1.80 -4.22
C ALA A 165 -3.20 1.68 -5.67
N PHE A 166 -2.43 0.98 -6.49
CA PHE A 166 -2.85 0.61 -7.85
C PHE A 166 -4.19 -0.14 -7.84
N GLY A 167 -4.46 -0.96 -6.82
CA GLY A 167 -5.76 -1.62 -6.68
C GLY A 167 -6.96 -0.66 -6.65
N THR A 168 -6.76 0.61 -6.27
CA THR A 168 -7.83 1.63 -6.32
C THR A 168 -8.16 2.08 -7.74
N THR A 169 -7.21 2.06 -8.68
CA THR A 169 -7.49 2.37 -10.10
C THR A 169 -8.25 1.23 -10.76
N LEU A 170 -7.89 -0.01 -10.44
CA LEU A 170 -8.61 -1.20 -10.91
C LEU A 170 -10.05 -1.23 -10.38
N LEU A 171 -10.27 -0.91 -9.09
CA LEU A 171 -11.61 -0.76 -8.54
C LEU A 171 -12.37 0.37 -9.23
N ALA A 172 -11.74 1.50 -9.48
CA ALA A 172 -12.39 2.61 -10.18
C ALA A 172 -12.84 2.20 -11.59
N GLU A 173 -12.00 1.46 -12.32
CA GLU A 173 -12.33 0.91 -13.64
C GLU A 173 -13.46 -0.13 -13.56
N THR A 174 -13.40 -1.05 -12.59
CA THR A 174 -14.39 -2.13 -12.42
C THR A 174 -15.78 -1.61 -12.03
N PHE A 175 -15.83 -0.53 -11.24
CA PHE A 175 -17.07 0.05 -10.73
C PHE A 175 -17.55 1.28 -11.52
N ASN A 176 -16.96 1.57 -12.69
CA ASN A 176 -17.27 2.74 -13.52
C ASN A 176 -17.22 4.08 -12.73
N LEU A 177 -16.22 4.21 -11.86
CA LEU A 177 -15.88 5.46 -11.17
C LEU A 177 -14.91 6.30 -12.03
N ASP A 178 -14.52 7.48 -11.54
CA ASP A 178 -13.58 8.35 -12.23
C ASP A 178 -12.16 7.75 -12.27
N ARG A 179 -11.90 7.00 -13.34
CA ARG A 179 -10.62 6.37 -13.63
C ARG A 179 -9.51 7.39 -13.86
N GLU A 180 -9.81 8.50 -14.55
CA GLU A 180 -8.82 9.53 -14.87
C GLU A 180 -8.30 10.16 -13.57
N LEU A 181 -9.20 10.52 -12.65
CA LEU A 181 -8.85 11.01 -11.32
C LEU A 181 -8.03 9.99 -10.52
N ALA A 182 -8.40 8.70 -10.55
CA ALA A 182 -7.66 7.65 -9.87
C ALA A 182 -6.21 7.52 -10.38
N VAL A 183 -6.02 7.47 -11.70
CA VAL A 183 -4.69 7.37 -12.32
C VAL A 183 -3.84 8.62 -12.05
N THR A 184 -4.41 9.80 -12.26
CA THR A 184 -3.72 11.08 -12.01
C THR A 184 -3.27 11.18 -10.56
N THR A 185 -4.09 10.75 -9.61
CA THR A 185 -3.76 10.85 -8.18
C THR A 185 -2.69 9.84 -7.75
N VAL A 186 -2.70 8.62 -8.29
CA VAL A 186 -1.61 7.66 -8.06
C VAL A 186 -0.29 8.23 -8.56
N ALA A 187 -0.27 8.73 -9.79
CA ALA A 187 0.97 9.18 -10.40
C ALA A 187 1.53 10.47 -9.77
N ILE A 188 0.68 11.46 -9.47
CA ILE A 188 1.11 12.64 -8.70
C ILE A 188 1.58 12.20 -7.31
N GLY A 189 0.87 11.28 -6.65
CA GLY A 189 1.26 10.75 -5.35
C GLY A 189 2.64 10.10 -5.35
N CYS A 190 3.02 9.37 -6.41
CA CYS A 190 4.37 8.83 -6.57
C CYS A 190 5.44 9.94 -6.61
N VAL A 191 5.18 11.05 -7.29
CA VAL A 191 6.09 12.22 -7.32
C VAL A 191 6.13 12.90 -5.95
N THR A 192 4.96 13.13 -5.34
CA THR A 192 4.85 13.74 -4.00
C THR A 192 5.50 12.86 -2.91
N LEU A 193 5.55 11.55 -3.11
CA LEU A 193 6.21 10.62 -2.19
C LEU A 193 7.69 10.94 -2.01
N LEU A 194 8.38 11.28 -3.10
CA LEU A 194 9.81 11.65 -3.07
C LEU A 194 10.07 12.89 -2.19
N LEU A 195 9.11 13.80 -2.13
CA LEU A 195 9.19 15.01 -1.30
C LEU A 195 8.72 14.76 0.14
N THR A 196 7.77 13.84 0.35
CA THR A 196 7.20 13.57 1.68
C THR A 196 8.08 12.65 2.52
N ILE A 197 8.80 11.69 1.92
CA ILE A 197 9.72 10.80 2.65
C ILE A 197 10.73 11.60 3.50
N PRO A 198 11.50 12.57 2.96
CA PRO A 198 12.44 13.36 3.76
C PRO A 198 11.77 14.11 4.91
N ILE A 199 10.57 14.65 4.69
CA ILE A 199 9.81 15.40 5.69
C ILE A 199 9.42 14.49 6.85
N TRP A 200 8.93 13.28 6.56
CA TRP A 200 8.56 12.31 7.60
C TRP A 200 9.76 11.77 8.35
N MET A 201 10.86 11.53 7.64
CA MET A 201 12.13 11.15 8.28
C MET A 201 12.63 12.26 9.21
N TRP A 202 12.51 13.52 8.83
CA TRP A 202 12.89 14.63 9.70
C TRP A 202 11.97 14.78 10.92
N LEU A 203 10.66 14.58 10.77
CA LEU A 203 9.68 14.72 11.86
C LEU A 203 9.67 13.55 12.85
N PHE A 204 9.80 12.31 12.35
CA PHE A 204 9.62 11.10 13.15
C PHE A 204 10.84 10.18 13.19
N GLY A 205 11.89 10.54 12.46
CA GLY A 205 13.20 9.89 12.54
C GLY A 205 13.85 10.08 13.90
N PHE A 206 14.91 9.30 14.11
CA PHE A 206 15.59 9.15 15.39
C PHE A 206 16.62 10.25 15.60
#